data_AF-A0A9W6WW19-F1
#
_entry.id   AF-A0A9W6WW19-F1
#
_cell.length_a   1.000
_cell.length_b   1.000
_cell.length_c   1.000
_cell.angle_alpha   90.00
_cell.angle_beta   90.00
_cell.angle_gamma   90.00
#
_symmetry.space_group_name_H-M   'P 1'
#
loop_
_entity.id
_entity.type
_entity.pdbx_description
1 polymer ?
#
loop_
_entity_poly.entity_id
_entity_poly.type
_entity_poly.pdbx_seq_one_letter_code
_entity_poly.pdbx_strand_id
1 'polypeptide(L)'
;MFMSCCSQIVYSICRFEVYLGKAGTIDGVVLRDERTGPVSVVRNMRAALGDGSLPENRLIVFDRLYMSVPLAMQLLSMGYYSVGTVQTNLKGLAAQIFPPKKKNKRKELSRPAGTERGVFKYAESSVGPRIKTTKWWDN
;
A
#
# COMPACT_ATOMS: atom_id res chain seq x y z
N MET A 1 11.98 6.06 8.11
CA MET A 1 11.24 7.31 8.37
C MET A 1 9.91 7.21 7.66
N PHE A 2 8.81 7.53 8.34
CA PHE A 2 7.47 7.60 7.77
C PHE A 2 7.06 9.07 7.67
N MET A 3 6.50 9.45 6.53
CA MET A 3 5.97 10.79 6.30
C MET A 3 4.60 10.67 5.65
N SER A 4 3.61 11.35 6.22
CA SER A 4 2.28 11.50 5.60
C SER A 4 2.04 12.98 5.34
N CYS A 5 1.62 13.36 4.14
CA CYS A 5 1.31 14.76 3.82
C CYS A 5 0.02 14.91 3.02
N CYS A 6 -0.60 16.08 3.11
CA CYS A 6 -1.73 16.46 2.27
C CYS A 6 -1.22 16.86 0.87
N SER A 7 -1.86 16.35 -0.18
CA SER A 7 -1.46 16.64 -1.58
C SER A 7 -1.72 18.09 -2.00
N GLN A 8 -2.72 18.76 -1.39
CA GLN A 8 -3.13 20.11 -1.76
C GLN A 8 -2.41 21.20 -0.97
N ILE A 9 -2.03 20.91 0.27
CA ILE A 9 -1.40 21.88 1.17
C ILE A 9 -0.10 21.24 1.66
N VAL A 10 0.96 21.46 0.89
CA VAL A 10 2.29 20.82 1.00
C VAL A 10 2.94 21.01 2.38
N TYR A 11 2.42 21.92 3.22
CA TYR A 11 3.08 22.32 4.47
C TYR A 11 2.24 22.21 5.75
N SER A 12 0.91 22.08 5.69
CA SER A 12 0.08 22.19 6.91
C SER A 12 -0.27 20.88 7.59
N ILE A 13 -0.15 19.73 6.92
CA ILE A 13 -0.49 18.41 7.50
C ILE A 13 0.60 17.37 7.12
N CYS A 14 1.86 17.73 7.29
CA CYS A 14 2.97 16.78 7.17
C CYS A 14 3.30 16.22 8.56
N ARG A 15 3.06 14.92 8.78
CA ARG A 15 3.49 14.22 10.00
C ARG A 15 4.68 13.33 9.73
N PHE A 16 5.63 13.36 10.66
CA PHE A 16 6.88 12.61 10.59
C PHE A 16 6.96 11.65 11.76
N GLU A 17 7.24 10.39 11.46
CA GLU A 17 7.63 9.41 12.47
C GLU A 17 8.98 8.80 12.10
N VAL A 18 9.94 8.87 13.03
CA VAL A 18 11.25 8.26 12.84
C VAL A 18 11.10 6.75 13.05
N TYR A 19 11.49 5.98 12.03
CA TYR A 19 11.55 4.53 12.15
C TYR A 19 12.83 4.16 12.90
N LEU A 20 12.68 3.60 14.10
CA LEU A 20 13.79 3.25 14.99
C LEU A 20 14.40 1.87 14.71
N GLY A 21 13.95 1.17 13.66
CA GLY A 21 14.42 -0.18 13.34
C GLY A 21 13.80 -1.27 14.23
N LYS A 22 14.44 -2.44 14.23
CA LYS A 22 13.98 -3.65 14.96
C LYS A 22 14.13 -3.54 16.49
N ALA A 23 14.71 -2.44 16.98
CA ALA A 23 14.93 -2.18 18.39
C ALA A 23 13.82 -1.25 18.92
N GLY A 24 12.69 -1.85 19.28
CA GLY A 24 11.64 -1.18 20.04
C GLY A 24 11.75 -1.46 21.53
N THR A 25 12.95 -1.40 22.11
CA THR A 25 13.11 -1.48 23.57
C THR A 25 13.20 -0.06 24.12
N ILE A 26 12.16 0.39 24.80
CA ILE A 26 12.21 1.58 25.66
C ILE A 26 12.12 1.04 27.09
N ASP A 27 13.08 1.41 27.94
CA ASP A 27 13.12 1.02 29.35
C ASP A 27 13.00 -0.50 29.61
N GLY A 28 13.70 -1.31 28.80
CA GLY A 28 13.76 -2.77 29.00
C GLY A 28 12.50 -3.55 28.59
N VAL A 29 11.44 -2.88 28.15
CA VAL A 29 10.22 -3.54 27.64
C VAL A 29 10.32 -3.70 26.13
N VAL A 30 10.26 -4.94 25.65
CA VAL A 30 10.07 -5.24 24.23
C VAL A 30 8.67 -4.79 23.85
N LEU A 31 8.55 -3.61 23.26
CA LEU A 31 7.27 -3.14 22.74
C LEU A 31 6.80 -4.12 21.67
N ARG A 32 5.53 -4.55 21.76
CA ARG A 32 4.85 -5.30 20.71
C ARG A 32 5.08 -4.65 19.35
N ASP A 33 4.88 -5.42 18.29
CA ASP A 33 4.98 -5.08 16.86
C ASP A 33 4.01 -3.95 16.39
N GLU A 34 3.67 -3.01 17.27
CA GLU A 34 2.81 -1.85 17.05
C GLU A 34 3.53 -0.72 16.30
N ARG A 35 4.87 -0.76 16.27
CA ARG A 35 5.72 0.28 15.66
C ARG A 35 6.19 -0.04 14.24
N THR A 36 5.86 -1.23 13.72
CA THR A 36 6.42 -1.70 12.45
C THR A 36 5.31 -2.05 11.45
N GLY A 37 5.59 -1.76 10.18
CA GLY A 37 4.77 -2.25 9.07
C GLY A 37 3.38 -1.59 8.96
N PRO A 38 2.32 -2.35 8.63
CA PRO A 38 0.97 -1.81 8.41
C PRO A 38 0.32 -1.18 9.64
N VAL A 39 0.66 -1.66 10.84
CA VAL A 39 0.04 -1.20 12.10
C VAL A 39 0.43 0.23 12.43
N SER A 40 1.72 0.57 12.26
CA SER A 40 2.19 1.94 12.45
C SER A 40 1.55 2.90 11.44
N VAL A 41 1.38 2.46 10.19
CA VAL A 41 0.67 3.23 9.16
C VAL A 41 -0.76 3.55 9.59
N VAL A 42 -1.52 2.55 10.04
CA VAL A 42 -2.91 2.76 10.47
C VAL A 42 -3.01 3.70 11.66
N ARG A 43 -2.13 3.55 12.66
CA ARG A 43 -2.07 4.45 13.82
C ARG A 43 -1.73 5.88 13.39
N ASN A 44 -0.77 6.05 12.49
CA ASN A 44 -0.38 7.37 11.96
C ASN A 44 -1.54 8.01 11.19
N MET A 45 -2.30 7.23 10.42
CA MET A 45 -3.47 7.73 9.71
C MET A 45 -4.58 8.16 10.68
N ARG A 46 -4.88 7.37 11.72
CA ARG A 46 -5.84 7.79 12.77
C ARG A 46 -5.40 9.08 13.43
N ALA A 47 -4.13 9.17 13.80
CA ALA A 47 -3.61 10.34 14.47
C ALA A 47 -3.60 11.59 13.55
N ALA A 48 -3.30 11.42 12.26
CA ALA A 48 -3.23 12.52 11.28
C ALA A 48 -4.60 13.01 10.81
N LEU A 49 -5.59 12.10 10.74
CA LEU A 49 -6.93 12.40 10.25
C LEU A 49 -7.91 12.71 11.41
N GLY A 50 -7.53 12.39 12.65
CA GLY A 50 -8.32 12.59 13.86
C GLY A 50 -9.39 11.50 14.06
N ASP A 51 -9.93 11.42 15.28
CA ASP A 51 -11.07 10.56 15.64
C ASP A 51 -12.43 11.21 15.26
N GLY A 52 -12.38 12.41 14.67
CA GLY A 52 -13.55 13.18 14.30
C GLY A 52 -14.23 12.63 13.05
N SER A 53 -15.54 12.46 13.12
CA SER A 53 -16.41 12.29 11.96
C SER A 53 -16.21 13.47 11.00
N LEU A 54 -15.42 13.34 9.93
CA LEU A 54 -15.45 14.15 8.69
C LEU A 54 -14.25 13.86 7.74
N PRO A 55 -14.43 13.87 6.40
CA PRO A 55 -15.58 13.47 5.60
C PRO A 55 -15.44 11.99 5.20
N GLU A 56 -16.58 11.34 4.95
CA GLU A 56 -16.64 10.10 4.18
C GLU A 56 -15.81 10.31 2.89
N ASN A 57 -14.90 9.38 2.56
CA ASN A 57 -14.18 9.32 1.27
C ASN A 57 -12.82 10.04 1.12
N ARG A 58 -11.92 10.01 2.11
CA ARG A 58 -10.52 10.44 1.87
C ARG A 58 -9.74 9.40 1.06
N LEU A 59 -8.96 9.87 0.08
CA LEU A 59 -8.02 9.06 -0.70
C LEU A 59 -6.61 9.17 -0.13
N ILE A 60 -6.03 8.03 0.22
CA ILE A 60 -4.65 7.91 0.69
C ILE A 60 -3.81 7.32 -0.43
N VAL A 61 -2.76 8.04 -0.82
CA VAL A 61 -1.80 7.59 -1.82
C VAL A 61 -0.59 7.01 -1.13
N PHE A 62 -0.25 5.78 -1.46
CA PHE A 62 0.89 5.07 -0.87
C PHE A 62 1.95 4.73 -1.92
N ASP A 63 3.19 4.69 -1.46
CA ASP A 63 4.29 4.11 -2.21
C ASP A 63 4.26 2.57 -2.17
N ARG A 64 4.98 1.96 -3.12
CA ARG A 64 5.10 0.53 -3.37
C ARG A 64 5.48 -0.31 -2.15
N LEU A 65 6.25 0.27 -1.23
CA LEU A 65 6.72 -0.41 -0.02
C LEU A 65 5.62 -0.55 1.04
N TYR A 66 4.67 0.38 1.07
CA TYR A 66 3.64 0.45 2.11
C TYR A 66 2.35 -0.23 1.68
N MET A 67 2.09 -0.33 0.37
CA MET A 67 0.87 -0.97 -0.11
C MET A 67 0.87 -2.49 0.09
N SER A 68 -0.19 -2.96 0.73
CA SER A 68 -0.53 -4.37 0.80
C SER A 68 -2.05 -4.56 0.76
N VAL A 69 -2.50 -5.72 0.27
CA VAL A 69 -3.93 -6.09 0.26
C VAL A 69 -4.58 -6.01 1.66
N PRO A 70 -3.98 -6.58 2.74
CA PRO A 70 -4.57 -6.45 4.08
C PRO A 70 -4.63 -5.01 4.58
N LEU A 71 -3.61 -4.18 4.29
CA LEU A 71 -3.65 -2.75 4.65
C LEU A 71 -4.80 -2.03 3.91
N ALA A 72 -4.97 -2.29 2.61
CA ALA A 72 -6.04 -1.70 1.82
C ALA A 72 -7.44 -2.10 2.36
N MET A 73 -7.62 -3.36 2.73
CA MET A 73 -8.87 -3.82 3.36
C MET A 73 -9.12 -3.15 4.72
N GLN A 74 -8.07 -3.01 5.55
CA GLN A 74 -8.18 -2.37 6.85
C GLN A 74 -8.53 -0.88 6.71
N LEU A 75 -7.91 -0.17 5.78
CA LEU A 75 -8.24 1.23 5.50
C LEU A 75 -9.65 1.40 4.95
N LEU A 76 -10.09 0.49 4.07
CA LEU A 76 -11.47 0.47 3.58
C LEU A 76 -12.49 0.25 4.70
N SER A 77 -12.19 -0.65 5.65
CA SER A 77 -13.02 -0.87 6.85
C SER A 77 -13.11 0.36 7.76
N MET A 78 -12.11 1.24 7.69
CA MET A 78 -12.06 2.52 8.40
C MET A 78 -12.67 3.67 7.60
N GLY A 79 -13.22 3.42 6.41
CA GLY A 79 -13.84 4.43 5.54
C GLY A 79 -12.86 5.20 4.64
N TYR A 80 -11.61 4.74 4.52
CA TYR A 80 -10.59 5.36 3.69
C TYR A 80 -10.38 4.60 2.38
N TYR A 81 -10.21 5.33 1.27
CA TYR A 81 -9.75 4.75 0.01
C TYR A 81 -8.23 4.78 -0.05
N SER A 82 -7.63 3.74 -0.62
CA SER A 82 -6.19 3.64 -0.82
C SER A 82 -5.86 3.41 -2.28
N VAL A 83 -4.91 4.16 -2.83
CA VAL A 83 -4.33 3.93 -4.16
C VAL A 83 -2.83 3.93 -4.04
N GLY A 84 -2.16 3.05 -4.77
CA GLY A 84 -0.71 3.01 -4.80
C GLY A 84 -0.23 1.90 -5.71
N THR A 85 1.08 1.87 -5.91
CA THR A 85 1.71 0.76 -6.64
C THR A 85 1.97 -0.39 -5.68
N VAL A 86 2.09 -1.63 -6.18
CA VAL A 86 2.37 -2.81 -5.36
C VAL A 86 3.62 -3.52 -5.84
N GLN A 87 4.30 -4.22 -4.94
CA GLN A 87 5.35 -5.15 -5.36
C GLN A 87 4.74 -6.37 -6.07
N THR A 88 5.28 -6.73 -7.23
CA THR A 88 4.82 -7.91 -7.99
C THR A 88 5.03 -9.24 -7.27
N ASN A 89 5.86 -9.27 -6.23
CA ASN A 89 6.08 -10.44 -5.38
C ASN A 89 5.10 -10.51 -4.18
N LEU A 90 4.12 -9.60 -4.07
CA LEU A 90 3.19 -9.60 -2.94
C LEU A 90 2.24 -10.79 -3.02
N LYS A 91 2.01 -11.45 -1.88
CA LYS A 91 0.97 -12.49 -1.75
C LYS A 91 -0.42 -11.83 -1.81
N GLY A 92 -1.39 -12.52 -2.41
CA GLY A 92 -2.77 -12.04 -2.53
C GLY A 92 -3.08 -11.25 -3.80
N LEU A 93 -2.10 -11.05 -4.69
CA LEU A 93 -2.36 -10.51 -6.02
C LEU A 93 -2.95 -11.58 -6.95
N ALA A 94 -3.84 -11.17 -7.85
CA ALA A 94 -4.46 -12.06 -8.82
C ALA A 94 -3.42 -12.66 -9.76
N ALA A 95 -3.25 -13.99 -9.71
CA ALA A 95 -2.26 -14.73 -10.50
C ALA A 95 -2.44 -14.54 -12.02
N GLN A 96 -3.65 -14.21 -12.46
CA GLN A 96 -3.96 -13.92 -13.87
C GLN A 96 -3.23 -12.67 -14.40
N ILE A 97 -2.85 -11.73 -13.51
CA ILE A 97 -2.14 -10.49 -13.86
C ILE A 97 -0.69 -10.53 -13.41
N PHE A 98 -0.47 -11.12 -12.23
CA PHE A 98 0.83 -11.29 -11.61
C PHE A 98 1.14 -12.78 -11.49
N PRO A 99 1.47 -13.44 -12.62
CA PRO A 99 1.81 -14.85 -12.57
C PRO A 99 3.02 -15.07 -11.66
N PRO A 100 3.05 -16.17 -10.89
CA PRO A 100 4.19 -16.49 -10.05
C PRO A 100 5.44 -16.65 -10.92
N LYS A 101 6.57 -16.13 -10.45
CA LYS A 101 7.86 -16.32 -11.10
C LYS A 101 8.16 -17.80 -11.22
N LYS A 102 8.25 -18.30 -12.46
CA LYS A 102 8.74 -19.66 -12.71
C LYS A 102 10.22 -19.71 -12.32
N LYS A 103 10.60 -20.64 -11.44
CA LYS A 103 12.00 -20.96 -11.14
C LYS A 103 12.70 -21.20 -12.49
N ASN A 104 13.77 -20.47 -12.77
CA ASN A 104 14.62 -20.56 -13.98
C ASN A 104 14.20 -19.78 -15.24
N LYS A 105 13.25 -18.83 -15.18
CA LYS A 105 13.06 -17.86 -16.28
C LYS A 105 13.73 -16.52 -15.97
N ARG A 106 14.37 -15.92 -17.00
CA ARG A 106 14.86 -14.53 -17.01
C ARG A 106 13.77 -13.62 -16.42
N LYS A 107 14.18 -12.55 -15.70
CA LYS A 107 13.28 -11.44 -15.28
C LYS A 107 12.24 -11.26 -16.38
N GLU A 108 10.95 -11.44 -16.07
CA GLU A 108 9.90 -11.14 -17.05
C GLU A 108 10.24 -9.77 -17.66
N LEU A 109 10.35 -9.71 -18.99
CA LEU A 109 10.50 -8.42 -19.65
C LEU A 109 9.39 -7.53 -19.11
N SER A 110 9.72 -6.26 -18.85
CA SER A 110 8.75 -5.25 -18.39
C SER A 110 7.43 -5.41 -19.15
N ARG A 111 7.52 -5.59 -20.48
CA ARG A 111 6.43 -5.90 -21.42
C ARG A 111 6.61 -7.26 -22.15
N PRO A 112 5.61 -8.16 -22.14
CA PRO A 112 5.63 -9.37 -22.95
C PRO A 112 5.72 -9.07 -24.45
N ALA A 113 6.42 -9.92 -25.20
CA ALA A 113 6.47 -9.80 -26.66
C ALA A 113 5.05 -9.85 -27.27
N GLY A 114 4.73 -8.92 -28.17
CA GLY A 114 3.42 -8.82 -28.81
C GLY A 114 2.36 -8.06 -28.00
N THR A 115 2.67 -7.51 -26.82
CA THR A 115 1.76 -6.59 -26.12
C THR A 115 2.01 -5.17 -26.59
N GLU A 116 1.02 -4.46 -27.11
CA GLU A 116 1.17 -3.05 -27.50
C GLU A 116 1.42 -2.13 -26.30
N ARG A 117 2.02 -0.97 -26.57
CA ARG A 117 2.23 0.07 -25.55
C ARG A 117 0.86 0.64 -25.14
N GLY A 118 0.68 0.86 -23.84
CA GLY A 118 -0.57 1.39 -23.27
C GLY A 118 -1.62 0.33 -22.98
N VAL A 119 -1.37 -0.94 -23.33
CA VAL A 119 -2.25 -2.05 -22.94
C VAL A 119 -2.19 -2.24 -21.43
N PHE A 120 -3.35 -2.48 -20.82
CA PHE A 120 -3.47 -2.81 -19.41
C PHE A 120 -4.36 -4.03 -19.20
N LYS A 121 -4.12 -4.72 -18.09
CA LYS A 121 -4.99 -5.77 -17.55
C LYS A 121 -5.46 -5.34 -16.16
N TYR A 122 -6.68 -5.72 -15.80
CA TYR A 122 -7.23 -5.46 -14.47
C TYR A 122 -7.88 -6.71 -13.88
N ALA A 123 -7.85 -6.81 -12.56
CA ALA A 123 -8.48 -7.86 -11.78
C ALA A 123 -9.21 -7.21 -10.63
N GLU A 124 -10.33 -7.82 -10.26
CA GLU A 124 -11.13 -7.44 -9.11
C GLU A 124 -11.05 -8.54 -8.06
N SER A 125 -11.00 -8.14 -6.80
CA SER A 125 -10.99 -9.08 -5.68
C SER A 125 -12.35 -9.78 -5.55
N SER A 126 -12.32 -11.09 -5.33
CA SER A 126 -13.52 -11.87 -4.97
C SER A 126 -13.89 -11.77 -3.49
N VAL A 127 -12.94 -11.36 -2.63
CA VAL A 127 -13.08 -11.38 -1.16
C VAL A 127 -13.75 -10.13 -0.62
N GLY A 128 -13.88 -9.08 -1.44
CA GLY A 128 -14.63 -7.90 -1.05
C GLY A 128 -14.87 -7.00 -2.25
N PRO A 129 -16.07 -6.38 -2.36
CA PRO A 129 -16.33 -5.43 -3.42
C PRO A 129 -15.32 -4.28 -3.30
N ARG A 130 -14.84 -3.78 -4.45
CA ARG A 130 -14.10 -2.50 -4.62
C ARG A 130 -12.55 -2.54 -4.55
N ILE A 131 -11.89 -3.67 -4.32
CA ILE A 131 -10.43 -3.74 -4.52
C ILE A 131 -10.13 -4.17 -5.95
N LYS A 132 -9.53 -3.26 -6.71
CA LYS A 132 -9.10 -3.48 -8.10
C LYS A 132 -7.58 -3.37 -8.18
N THR A 133 -6.97 -4.23 -8.98
CA THR A 133 -5.55 -4.15 -9.29
C THR A 133 -5.36 -4.12 -10.80
N THR A 134 -4.52 -3.20 -11.26
CA THR A 134 -4.19 -3.05 -12.67
C THR A 134 -2.70 -3.28 -12.90
N LYS A 135 -2.35 -3.77 -14.09
CA LYS A 135 -0.98 -3.83 -14.60
C LYS A 135 -1.01 -3.27 -16.01
N TRP A 136 -0.21 -2.25 -16.26
CA TRP A 136 -0.08 -1.63 -17.58
C TRP A 136 1.36 -1.71 -18.07
N TRP A 137 1.52 -1.61 -19.39
CA TRP A 137 2.80 -1.72 -20.07
C TRP A 137 3.06 -0.46 -20.88
N ASP A 138 3.97 0.38 -20.40
CA ASP A 138 4.27 1.67 -21.03
C ASP A 138 5.60 1.69 -21.82
N ASN A 139 6.56 0.81 -21.48
CA ASN A 139 7.85 0.66 -22.19
C ASN A 139 8.06 -0.81 -22.60
#